data_AF-A0A256GT30-F1
#
_entry.id   AF-A0A256GT30-F1
#
_cell.length_a   1.000
_cell.length_b   1.000
_cell.length_c   1.000
_cell.angle_alpha   90.00
_cell.angle_beta   90.00
_cell.angle_gamma   90.00
#
_symmetry.space_group_name_H-M   'P 1'
#
loop_
_entity.id
_entity.type
_entity.pdbx_description
1 polymer ?
#
loop_
_entity_poly.entity_id
_entity_poly.type
_entity_poly.pdbx_seq_one_letter_code
_entity_poly.pdbx_strand_id
1 'polypeptide(L)'
;MPDDAKLSVIVDTLIEMRIISDAAKKAGIADQDEYKRQMQFFEQQTLRANFMEQKAAEAVTDDAIRQIYDQQVASIPVVTERRLRHILVASEDEAKQIITALGEGTSFADLAAKSSLDAVSKVNGGDLGFVPEGQTVPEVDEAAMRLKTGDYTNEPVRSPFGFHVIKLEESRDRPPPAFELVEPQIRQSLKAAEERRISGELRATATVEKLVPDVTPPQEDDGHDH
;
A
#
# COMPACT_ATOMS: atom_id res chain seq x y z
N MET A 1 -39.17 -2.17 11.66
CA MET A 1 -40.35 -1.41 11.21
C MET A 1 -40.59 -1.72 9.74
N PRO A 2 -41.85 -1.90 9.30
CA PRO A 2 -42.21 -1.96 7.88
C PRO A 2 -41.74 -0.70 7.13
N ASP A 3 -41.43 -0.79 5.84
CA ASP A 3 -40.90 0.35 5.06
C ASP A 3 -41.91 1.51 4.99
N ASP A 4 -43.21 1.22 4.92
CA ASP A 4 -44.28 2.22 4.99
C ASP A 4 -44.29 2.99 6.32
N ALA A 5 -43.99 2.29 7.41
CA ALA A 5 -43.89 2.92 8.73
C ALA A 5 -42.65 3.81 8.83
N LYS A 6 -41.52 3.44 8.20
CA LYS A 6 -40.32 4.29 8.13
C LYS A 6 -40.59 5.55 7.31
N LEU A 7 -41.25 5.40 6.15
CA LEU A 7 -41.63 6.52 5.29
C LEU A 7 -42.56 7.50 6.02
N SER A 8 -43.56 7.00 6.74
CA SER A 8 -44.46 7.83 7.55
C SER A 8 -43.68 8.69 8.56
N VAL A 9 -42.76 8.10 9.32
CA VAL A 9 -41.95 8.82 10.32
C VAL A 9 -41.06 9.89 9.68
N ILE A 10 -40.47 9.61 8.51
CA ILE A 10 -39.66 10.59 7.77
C ILE A 10 -40.54 11.75 7.31
N VAL A 11 -41.71 11.46 6.74
CA VAL A 11 -42.66 12.48 6.28
C VAL A 11 -43.12 13.37 7.44
N ASP A 12 -43.49 12.77 8.58
CA ASP A 12 -43.89 13.52 9.78
C ASP A 12 -42.76 14.45 10.27
N THR A 13 -41.51 13.96 10.26
CA THR A 13 -40.34 14.77 10.60
C THR A 13 -40.14 15.95 9.66
N LEU A 14 -40.32 15.75 8.35
CA LEU A 14 -40.19 16.80 7.34
C LEU A 14 -41.33 17.83 7.44
N ILE A 15 -42.55 17.39 7.78
CA ILE A 15 -43.70 18.26 8.05
C ILE A 15 -43.37 19.17 9.24
N GLU A 16 -42.91 18.61 10.36
CA GLU A 16 -42.56 19.38 11.55
C GLU A 16 -41.44 20.39 11.26
N MET A 17 -40.38 19.95 10.58
CA MET A 17 -39.30 20.83 10.13
C MET A 17 -39.83 22.01 9.30
N ARG A 18 -40.78 21.76 8.40
CA ARG A 18 -41.39 22.79 7.57
C ARG A 18 -42.23 23.77 8.39
N ILE A 19 -43.04 23.28 9.31
CA ILE A 19 -43.89 24.09 10.20
C ILE A 19 -43.01 25.05 11.01
N ILE A 20 -41.98 24.53 11.68
CA ILE A 20 -41.05 25.33 12.49
C ILE A 20 -40.31 26.34 11.61
N SER A 21 -39.81 25.93 10.45
CA SER A 21 -39.10 26.81 9.52
C SER A 21 -39.97 27.96 9.01
N ASP A 22 -41.24 27.70 8.72
CA ASP A 22 -42.18 28.75 8.28
C ASP A 22 -42.54 29.71 9.42
N ALA A 23 -42.67 29.22 10.65
CA ALA A 23 -42.83 30.06 11.84
C ALA A 23 -41.58 30.94 12.07
N ALA A 24 -40.37 30.38 11.94
CA ALA A 24 -39.11 31.11 12.07
C ALA A 24 -38.98 32.23 11.03
N LYS A 25 -39.37 31.97 9.77
CA LYS A 25 -39.41 33.00 8.71
C LYS A 25 -40.39 34.12 9.05
N LYS A 26 -41.60 33.80 9.51
CA LYS A 26 -42.59 34.81 9.93
C LYS A 26 -42.11 35.63 11.13
N ALA A 27 -41.29 35.05 12.00
CA ALA A 27 -40.66 35.72 13.14
C ALA A 27 -39.46 36.60 12.75
N GLY A 28 -39.12 36.71 11.45
CA GLY A 28 -38.02 37.54 10.97
C GLY A 28 -36.63 36.94 11.22
N ILE A 29 -36.52 35.66 11.61
CA ILE A 29 -35.21 35.01 11.86
C ILE A 29 -34.37 34.99 10.57
N ALA A 30 -35.01 34.83 9.41
CA ALA A 30 -34.32 34.85 8.12
C ALA A 30 -33.72 36.23 7.75
N ASP A 31 -34.19 37.31 8.38
CA ASP A 31 -33.68 38.67 8.15
C ASP A 31 -32.51 39.04 9.06
N GLN A 32 -32.27 38.26 10.12
CA GLN A 32 -31.19 38.48 11.07
C GLN A 32 -29.83 38.29 10.40
N ASP A 33 -28.88 39.16 10.75
CA ASP A 33 -27.54 39.11 10.16
C ASP A 33 -26.81 37.78 10.46
N GLU A 34 -27.07 37.18 11.63
CA GLU A 34 -26.48 35.90 11.99
C GLU A 34 -26.93 34.78 11.06
N TYR A 35 -28.24 34.70 10.76
CA TYR A 35 -28.76 33.74 9.79
C TYR A 35 -28.17 33.97 8.40
N LYS A 36 -28.10 35.23 7.94
CA LYS A 36 -27.52 35.56 6.64
C LYS A 36 -26.05 35.17 6.54
N ARG A 37 -25.24 35.45 7.58
CA ARG A 37 -23.83 35.04 7.65
C ARG A 37 -23.69 33.52 7.64
N GLN A 38 -24.50 32.83 8.45
CA GLN A 38 -24.50 31.37 8.50
C GLN A 38 -24.85 30.79 7.12
N MET A 39 -25.84 31.34 6.43
CA MET A 39 -26.21 30.87 5.10
C MET A 39 -25.16 31.15 4.04
N GLN A 40 -24.53 32.31 4.06
CA GLN A 40 -23.40 32.63 3.17
C GLN A 40 -22.22 31.68 3.38
N PHE A 41 -21.90 31.34 4.64
CA PHE A 41 -20.85 30.38 4.95
C PHE A 41 -21.17 28.99 4.37
N PHE A 42 -22.39 28.49 4.58
CA PHE A 42 -22.82 27.20 4.04
C PHE A 42 -22.85 27.19 2.51
N GLU A 43 -23.30 28.28 1.88
CA GLU A 43 -23.26 28.44 0.43
C GLU A 43 -21.82 28.34 -0.08
N GLN A 44 -20.88 29.08 0.51
CA GLN A 44 -19.47 29.04 0.12
C GLN A 44 -18.84 27.65 0.30
N GLN A 45 -19.08 26.99 1.44
CA GLN A 45 -18.58 25.64 1.68
C GLN A 45 -19.14 24.63 0.67
N THR A 46 -20.43 24.72 0.37
CA THR A 46 -21.10 23.82 -0.59
C THR A 46 -20.60 24.04 -2.00
N LEU A 47 -20.49 25.31 -2.44
CA LEU A 47 -19.94 25.64 -3.75
C LEU A 47 -18.51 25.15 -3.90
N ARG A 48 -17.67 25.35 -2.89
CA ARG A 48 -16.29 24.84 -2.88
C ARG A 48 -16.26 23.32 -2.99
N ALA A 49 -17.03 22.62 -2.16
CA ALA A 49 -17.04 21.16 -2.13
C ALA A 49 -17.49 20.59 -3.49
N ASN A 50 -18.63 21.07 -4.02
CA ASN A 50 -19.18 20.61 -5.29
C ASN A 50 -18.25 20.94 -6.46
N PHE A 51 -17.65 22.13 -6.48
CA PHE A 51 -16.72 22.52 -7.53
C PHE A 51 -15.47 21.62 -7.53
N MET A 52 -14.87 21.38 -6.35
CA MET A 52 -13.70 20.51 -6.24
C MET A 52 -14.03 19.07 -6.58
N GLU A 53 -15.15 18.54 -6.10
CA GLU A 53 -15.60 17.18 -6.42
C GLU A 53 -15.83 17.00 -7.92
N GLN A 54 -16.56 17.93 -8.55
CA GLN A 54 -16.81 17.88 -9.99
C GLN A 54 -15.51 17.94 -10.79
N LYS A 55 -14.61 18.86 -10.45
CA LYS A 55 -13.34 19.02 -11.17
C LYS A 55 -12.41 17.83 -10.97
N ALA A 56 -12.34 17.29 -9.75
CA ALA A 56 -11.59 16.07 -9.49
C ALA A 56 -12.17 14.87 -10.24
N ALA A 57 -13.49 14.73 -10.30
CA ALA A 57 -14.14 13.64 -11.05
C ALA A 57 -13.90 13.72 -12.56
N GLU A 58 -13.80 14.94 -13.13
CA GLU A 58 -13.43 15.14 -14.54
C GLU A 58 -12.00 14.68 -14.84
N ALA A 59 -11.07 14.78 -13.88
CA ALA A 59 -9.66 14.42 -14.06
C ALA A 59 -9.34 12.97 -13.64
N VAL A 60 -10.00 12.45 -12.61
CA VAL A 60 -9.74 11.13 -12.01
C VAL A 60 -10.54 10.05 -12.75
N THR A 61 -10.19 9.85 -14.01
CA THR A 61 -10.77 8.81 -14.87
C THR A 61 -10.04 7.48 -14.71
N ASP A 62 -10.71 6.37 -15.05
CA ASP A 62 -10.09 5.04 -15.01
C ASP A 62 -8.89 4.96 -15.97
N ASP A 63 -8.97 5.63 -17.12
CA ASP A 63 -7.86 5.74 -18.08
C ASP A 63 -6.65 6.49 -17.48
N ALA A 64 -6.88 7.60 -16.80
CA ALA A 64 -5.81 8.35 -16.12
C ALA A 64 -5.14 7.50 -15.03
N ILE A 65 -5.94 6.75 -14.27
CA ILE A 65 -5.44 5.84 -13.22
C ILE A 65 -4.60 4.71 -13.85
N ARG A 66 -5.07 4.11 -14.95
CA ARG A 66 -4.32 3.09 -15.70
C ARG A 66 -3.01 3.63 -16.24
N GLN A 67 -3.02 4.82 -16.82
CA GLN A 67 -1.80 5.45 -17.34
C GLN A 67 -0.76 5.69 -16.23
N ILE A 68 -1.18 6.16 -15.05
CA ILE A 68 -0.28 6.34 -13.92
C ILE A 68 0.29 5.00 -13.44
N TYR A 69 -0.55 3.97 -13.35
CA TYR A 69 -0.10 2.62 -13.02
C TYR A 69 0.96 2.13 -14.01
N ASP A 70 0.71 2.23 -15.31
CA ASP A 70 1.64 1.77 -16.34
C ASP A 70 2.97 2.53 -16.29
N GLN A 71 2.93 3.85 -16.06
CA GLN A 71 4.12 4.67 -15.87
C GLN A 71 4.91 4.28 -14.62
N GLN A 72 4.22 4.03 -13.50
CA GLN A 72 4.84 3.57 -12.27
C GLN A 72 5.50 2.21 -12.48
N VAL A 73 4.79 1.24 -13.07
CA VAL A 73 5.33 -0.10 -13.38
C VAL A 73 6.54 -0.02 -14.30
N ALA A 74 6.49 0.80 -15.35
CA ALA A 74 7.62 1.00 -16.25
C ALA A 74 8.85 1.62 -15.56
N SER A 75 8.65 2.34 -14.45
CA SER A 75 9.72 2.94 -13.64
C SER A 75 10.29 1.99 -12.57
N ILE A 76 9.63 0.87 -12.29
CA ILE A 76 10.10 -0.12 -11.31
C ILE A 76 11.30 -0.85 -11.91
N PRO A 77 12.47 -0.85 -11.24
CA PRO A 77 13.60 -1.67 -11.64
C PRO A 77 13.22 -3.15 -11.66
N VAL A 78 13.66 -3.87 -12.70
CA VAL A 78 13.50 -5.32 -12.74
C VAL A 78 14.35 -5.92 -11.61
N VAL A 79 13.68 -6.63 -10.71
CA VAL A 79 14.32 -7.35 -9.60
C VAL A 79 14.11 -8.84 -9.84
N THR A 80 15.16 -9.57 -10.14
CA THR A 80 15.09 -11.03 -10.23
C THR A 80 15.09 -11.63 -8.82
N GLU A 81 14.14 -12.54 -8.58
CA GLU A 81 13.99 -13.30 -7.36
C GLU A 81 14.12 -14.80 -7.64
N ARG A 82 14.77 -15.52 -6.72
CA ARG A 82 14.92 -16.97 -6.77
C ARG A 82 14.19 -17.58 -5.60
N ARG A 83 13.36 -18.59 -5.85
CA ARG A 83 12.82 -19.43 -4.79
C ARG A 83 13.85 -20.49 -4.44
N LEU A 84 14.39 -20.41 -3.24
CA LEU A 84 15.46 -21.29 -2.78
C LEU A 84 14.99 -22.20 -1.66
N ARG A 85 15.51 -23.41 -1.64
CA ARG A 85 15.59 -24.21 -0.41
C ARG A 85 17.03 -24.36 0.02
N HIS A 86 17.26 -24.43 1.33
CA HIS A 86 18.59 -24.75 1.85
C HIS A 86 18.55 -25.73 3.01
N ILE A 87 19.68 -26.43 3.18
CA ILE A 87 19.97 -27.25 4.36
C ILE A 87 21.31 -26.80 4.90
N LEU A 88 21.28 -26.07 6.02
CA LEU A 88 22.48 -25.71 6.77
C LEU A 88 22.89 -26.81 7.74
N VAL A 89 24.17 -27.22 7.73
CA VAL A 89 24.77 -28.19 8.65
C VAL A 89 26.14 -27.72 9.15
N ALA A 90 26.65 -28.34 10.21
CA ALA A 90 27.87 -27.88 10.88
C ALA A 90 29.14 -28.31 10.14
N SER A 91 29.10 -29.44 9.44
CA SER A 91 30.27 -30.04 8.80
C SER A 91 30.09 -30.32 7.30
N GLU A 92 31.20 -30.32 6.57
CA GLU A 92 31.23 -30.64 5.14
C GLU A 92 30.75 -32.08 4.87
N ASP A 93 31.09 -33.00 5.78
CA ASP A 93 30.72 -34.42 5.66
C ASP A 93 29.21 -34.63 5.79
N GLU A 94 28.53 -33.90 6.68
CA GLU A 94 27.06 -33.92 6.78
C GLU A 94 26.42 -33.41 5.49
N ALA A 95 26.96 -32.34 4.90
CA ALA A 95 26.45 -31.79 3.65
C ALA A 95 26.64 -32.77 2.48
N LYS A 96 27.79 -33.45 2.42
CA LYS A 96 28.04 -34.52 1.43
C LYS A 96 27.07 -35.68 1.59
N GLN A 97 26.78 -36.11 2.83
CA GLN A 97 25.80 -37.16 3.10
C GLN A 97 24.39 -36.76 2.62
N ILE A 98 24.00 -35.50 2.84
CA ILE A 98 22.72 -34.97 2.33
C ILE A 98 22.69 -35.01 0.80
N ILE A 99 23.75 -34.56 0.12
CA ILE A 99 23.84 -34.58 -1.35
C ILE A 99 23.72 -36.02 -1.90
N THR A 100 24.39 -36.99 -1.26
CA THR A 100 24.27 -38.41 -1.62
C THR A 100 22.83 -38.90 -1.44
N ALA A 101 22.20 -38.62 -0.29
CA ALA A 101 20.83 -39.03 -0.03
C ALA A 101 19.81 -38.41 -0.99
N LEU A 102 20.03 -37.16 -1.43
CA LEU A 102 19.25 -36.52 -2.49
C LEU A 102 19.40 -37.26 -3.83
N GLY A 103 20.63 -37.68 -4.18
CA GLY A 103 20.90 -38.46 -5.39
C GLY A 103 20.27 -39.86 -5.37
N GLU A 104 20.06 -40.43 -4.18
CA GLU A 104 19.35 -41.69 -3.97
C GLU A 104 17.82 -41.53 -3.98
N GLY A 105 17.30 -40.30 -4.12
CA GLY A 105 15.88 -39.99 -4.24
C GLY A 105 15.19 -39.61 -2.92
N THR A 106 15.93 -39.36 -1.84
CA THR A 106 15.36 -38.84 -0.59
C THR A 106 14.85 -37.41 -0.82
N SER A 107 13.71 -37.06 -0.23
CA SER A 107 13.14 -35.71 -0.31
C SER A 107 14.05 -34.66 0.34
N PHE A 108 14.25 -33.54 -0.36
CA PHE A 108 14.95 -32.38 0.19
C PHE A 108 14.27 -31.85 1.46
N ALA A 109 12.93 -31.81 1.48
CA ALA A 109 12.18 -31.32 2.62
C ALA A 109 12.39 -32.19 3.86
N ASP A 110 12.46 -33.52 3.68
CA ASP A 110 12.66 -34.46 4.79
C ASP A 110 14.08 -34.35 5.37
N LEU A 111 15.08 -34.23 4.49
CA LEU A 111 16.47 -34.01 4.90
C LEU A 111 16.64 -32.66 5.61
N ALA A 112 15.99 -31.60 5.12
CA ALA A 112 15.97 -30.30 5.78
C ALA A 112 15.35 -30.39 7.18
N ALA A 113 14.15 -30.98 7.28
CA ALA A 113 13.42 -31.14 8.54
C ALA A 113 14.18 -31.97 9.57
N LYS A 114 15.00 -32.94 9.12
CA LYS A 114 15.80 -33.79 10.00
C LYS A 114 17.11 -33.11 10.42
N SER A 115 17.85 -32.61 9.45
CA SER A 115 19.29 -32.32 9.62
C SER A 115 19.63 -30.83 9.67
N SER A 116 18.74 -29.95 9.20
CA SER A 116 19.09 -28.53 9.13
C SER A 116 19.24 -27.89 10.51
N LEU A 117 20.23 -27.01 10.63
CA LEU A 117 20.49 -26.12 11.76
C LEU A 117 19.71 -24.80 11.67
N ASP A 118 19.18 -24.44 10.50
CA ASP A 118 18.33 -23.26 10.37
C ASP A 118 16.90 -23.56 10.84
N ALA A 119 16.60 -23.19 12.08
CA ALA A 119 15.30 -23.45 12.70
C ALA A 119 14.12 -22.81 11.95
N VAL A 120 14.33 -21.71 11.21
CA VAL A 120 13.25 -20.96 10.54
C VAL A 120 12.77 -21.69 9.30
N SER A 121 13.68 -22.09 8.42
CA SER A 121 13.30 -22.79 7.17
C SER A 121 13.12 -24.29 7.37
N LYS A 122 13.78 -24.90 8.38
CA LYS A 122 13.68 -26.33 8.70
C LYS A 122 12.25 -26.83 8.79
N VAL A 123 11.36 -26.07 9.43
CA VAL A 123 9.95 -26.45 9.61
C VAL A 123 9.16 -26.47 8.29
N ASN A 124 9.65 -25.80 7.26
CA ASN A 124 9.05 -25.73 5.92
C ASN A 124 9.89 -26.47 4.87
N GLY A 125 10.68 -27.47 5.30
CA GLY A 125 11.50 -28.27 4.39
C GLY A 125 12.63 -27.47 3.74
N GLY A 126 13.19 -26.49 4.46
CA GLY A 126 14.29 -25.65 4.01
C GLY A 126 13.87 -24.49 3.10
N ASP A 127 12.57 -24.24 2.88
CA ASP A 127 12.08 -23.18 2.00
C ASP A 127 12.38 -21.78 2.55
N LEU A 128 13.09 -20.98 1.76
CA LEU A 128 13.38 -19.57 2.04
C LEU A 128 12.39 -18.62 1.36
N GLY A 129 11.47 -19.15 0.54
CA GLY A 129 10.59 -18.34 -0.31
C GLY A 129 11.35 -17.69 -1.46
N PHE A 130 10.73 -16.69 -2.09
CA PHE A 130 11.39 -15.87 -3.11
C PHE A 130 12.33 -14.87 -2.45
N VAL A 131 13.61 -15.00 -2.77
CA VAL A 131 14.67 -14.13 -2.26
C VAL A 131 15.24 -13.33 -3.44
N PRO A 132 15.32 -12.00 -3.34
CA PRO A 132 15.98 -11.20 -4.39
C PRO A 132 17.47 -11.51 -4.46
N GLU A 133 18.06 -11.34 -5.63
CA GLU A 133 19.51 -11.46 -5.81
C GLU A 133 20.28 -10.54 -4.84
N GLY A 134 21.37 -11.04 -4.26
CA GLY A 134 22.19 -10.32 -3.28
C GLY A 134 21.61 -10.20 -1.86
N GLN A 135 20.46 -10.83 -1.56
CA GLN A 135 19.85 -10.80 -0.21
C GLN A 135 20.22 -12.03 0.66
N THR A 136 20.98 -12.99 0.13
CA THR A 136 21.61 -14.06 0.91
C THR A 136 23.09 -13.78 1.15
N VAL A 137 23.77 -14.62 1.93
CA VAL A 137 25.24 -14.58 1.98
C VAL A 137 25.83 -14.80 0.59
N PRO A 138 26.95 -14.15 0.24
CA PRO A 138 27.50 -14.19 -1.12
C PRO A 138 27.72 -15.61 -1.66
N GLU A 139 28.16 -16.54 -0.81
CA GLU A 139 28.43 -17.92 -1.20
C GLU A 139 27.16 -18.67 -1.62
N VAL A 140 26.04 -18.40 -0.95
CA VAL A 140 24.72 -18.98 -1.28
C VAL A 140 24.17 -18.39 -2.57
N ASP A 141 24.29 -17.07 -2.75
CA ASP A 141 23.79 -16.39 -3.95
C ASP A 141 24.57 -16.85 -5.19
N GLU A 142 25.91 -16.89 -5.11
CA GLU A 142 26.77 -17.37 -6.18
C GLU A 142 26.48 -18.83 -6.56
N ALA A 143 26.22 -19.70 -5.57
CA ALA A 143 25.85 -21.07 -5.82
C ALA A 143 24.46 -21.16 -6.48
N ALA A 144 23.48 -20.41 -5.99
CA ALA A 144 22.13 -20.36 -6.56
C ALA A 144 22.12 -19.86 -8.01
N MET A 145 22.96 -18.89 -8.37
CA MET A 145 23.10 -18.38 -9.74
C MET A 145 23.63 -19.43 -10.74
N ARG A 146 24.38 -20.42 -10.27
CA ARG A 146 24.94 -21.50 -11.10
C ARG A 146 23.97 -22.67 -11.28
N LEU A 147 22.89 -22.73 -10.51
CA LEU A 147 21.89 -23.79 -10.59
C LEU A 147 20.88 -23.53 -11.71
N LYS A 148 20.36 -24.62 -12.28
CA LYS A 148 19.13 -24.58 -13.08
C LYS A 148 17.94 -24.84 -12.17
N THR A 149 16.77 -24.37 -12.58
CA THR A 149 15.51 -24.64 -11.88
C THR A 149 15.29 -26.14 -11.73
N GLY A 150 15.04 -26.59 -10.51
CA GLY A 150 14.90 -28.00 -10.12
C GLY A 150 16.19 -28.62 -9.56
N ASP A 151 17.36 -28.06 -9.87
CA ASP A 151 18.65 -28.60 -9.44
C ASP A 151 19.03 -28.15 -8.03
N TYR A 152 19.91 -28.93 -7.41
CA TYR A 152 20.58 -28.60 -6.16
C TYR A 152 22.10 -28.63 -6.30
N THR A 153 22.81 -28.02 -5.36
CA THR A 153 24.28 -27.98 -5.36
C THR A 153 24.86 -29.37 -5.22
N ASN A 154 25.70 -29.78 -6.17
CA ASN A 154 26.39 -31.07 -6.16
C ASN A 154 27.60 -31.10 -5.21
N GLU A 155 28.01 -29.95 -4.69
CA GLU A 155 29.07 -29.82 -3.70
C GLU A 155 28.57 -28.94 -2.52
N PRO A 156 29.06 -29.19 -1.28
CA PRO A 156 28.72 -28.34 -0.14
C PRO A 156 29.16 -26.88 -0.34
N VAL A 157 28.28 -25.94 -0.04
CA VAL A 157 28.58 -24.51 -0.10
C VAL A 157 28.96 -24.02 1.28
N ARG A 158 30.22 -23.62 1.47
CA ARG A 158 30.72 -23.13 2.76
C ARG A 158 30.33 -21.67 2.96
N SER A 159 29.87 -21.33 4.15
CA SER A 159 29.69 -19.94 4.59
C SER A 159 30.12 -19.76 6.05
N PRO A 160 30.10 -18.54 6.61
CA PRO A 160 30.37 -18.32 8.04
C PRO A 160 29.45 -19.09 9.00
N PHE A 161 28.29 -19.55 8.51
CA PHE A 161 27.30 -20.27 9.31
C PHE A 161 27.46 -21.80 9.30
N GLY A 162 28.36 -22.34 8.45
CA GLY A 162 28.54 -23.77 8.25
C GLY A 162 28.55 -24.16 6.77
N PHE A 163 27.93 -25.29 6.45
CA PHE A 163 27.83 -25.79 5.08
C PHE A 163 26.37 -25.87 4.64
N HIS A 164 26.10 -25.44 3.42
CA HIS A 164 24.78 -25.38 2.83
C HIS A 164 24.68 -26.38 1.68
N VAL A 165 23.53 -27.03 1.57
CA VAL A 165 23.06 -27.64 0.33
C VAL A 165 21.90 -26.78 -0.15
N ILE A 166 21.98 -26.25 -1.36
CA ILE A 166 21.02 -25.28 -1.89
C ILE A 166 20.28 -25.90 -3.06
N LYS A 167 18.97 -25.69 -3.15
CA LYS A 167 18.14 -26.08 -4.28
C LYS A 167 17.43 -24.85 -4.86
N LEU A 168 17.46 -24.71 -6.17
CA LEU A 168 16.72 -23.68 -6.88
C LEU A 168 15.37 -24.24 -7.31
N GLU A 169 14.28 -23.77 -6.71
CA GLU A 169 12.92 -24.22 -7.07
C GLU A 169 12.34 -23.40 -8.23
N GLU A 170 12.62 -22.10 -8.28
CA GLU A 170 12.08 -21.18 -9.29
C GLU A 170 12.98 -19.96 -9.42
N SER A 171 13.04 -19.35 -10.60
CA SER A 171 13.65 -18.04 -10.82
C SER A 171 12.69 -17.20 -11.66
N ARG A 172 12.41 -15.98 -11.21
CA ARG A 172 11.49 -15.07 -11.91
C ARG A 172 11.88 -13.62 -11.70
N ASP A 173 11.41 -12.76 -12.58
CA ASP A 173 11.37 -11.33 -12.27
C ASP A 173 10.19 -11.06 -11.34
N ARG A 174 10.42 -10.25 -10.31
CA ARG A 174 9.39 -9.86 -9.35
C ARG A 174 8.23 -9.21 -10.12
N PRO A 175 7.01 -9.75 -10.00
CA PRO A 175 5.87 -9.13 -10.64
C PRO A 175 5.62 -7.73 -10.03
N PRO A 176 5.16 -6.76 -10.83
CA PRO A 176 4.73 -5.48 -10.29
C PRO A 176 3.54 -5.68 -9.33
N PRO A 177 3.26 -4.69 -8.46
CA PRO A 177 2.04 -4.70 -7.66
C PRO A 177 0.80 -4.88 -8.55
N ALA A 178 -0.14 -5.71 -8.12
CA ALA A 178 -1.40 -5.89 -8.82
C ALA A 178 -2.17 -4.56 -8.84
N PHE A 179 -2.78 -4.24 -9.99
CA PHE A 179 -3.49 -2.99 -10.18
C PHE A 179 -4.57 -2.77 -9.11
N GLU A 180 -5.34 -3.81 -8.79
CA GLU A 180 -6.47 -3.75 -7.85
C GLU A 180 -6.03 -3.37 -6.43
N LEU A 181 -4.78 -3.67 -6.07
CA LEU A 181 -4.20 -3.31 -4.77
C LEU A 181 -3.77 -1.85 -4.70
N VAL A 182 -3.35 -1.27 -5.84
CA VAL A 182 -2.79 0.08 -5.90
C VAL A 182 -3.75 1.11 -6.49
N GLU A 183 -4.80 0.68 -7.20
CA GLU A 183 -5.82 1.55 -7.80
C GLU A 183 -6.40 2.54 -6.79
N PRO A 184 -6.82 2.13 -5.56
CA PRO A 184 -7.38 3.08 -4.60
C PRO A 184 -6.38 4.17 -4.19
N GLN A 185 -5.09 3.81 -4.08
CA GLN A 185 -4.02 4.73 -3.73
C GLN A 185 -3.72 5.69 -4.87
N ILE A 186 -3.66 5.20 -6.11
CA ILE A 186 -3.46 6.02 -7.31
C ILE A 186 -4.62 7.01 -7.46
N ARG A 187 -5.86 6.54 -7.32
CA ARG A 187 -7.07 7.37 -7.38
C ARG A 187 -7.03 8.51 -6.35
N GLN A 188 -6.71 8.20 -5.10
CA GLN A 188 -6.62 9.19 -4.03
C GLN A 188 -5.47 10.19 -4.28
N SER A 189 -4.31 9.71 -4.73
CA SER A 189 -3.17 10.57 -5.07
C SER A 189 -3.49 11.52 -6.21
N LEU A 190 -4.13 11.01 -7.28
CA LEU A 190 -4.55 11.81 -8.42
C LEU A 190 -5.57 12.87 -8.02
N LYS A 191 -6.57 12.51 -7.21
CA LYS A 191 -7.54 13.47 -6.66
C LYS A 191 -6.84 14.59 -5.87
N ALA A 192 -5.95 14.23 -4.95
CA ALA A 192 -5.24 15.21 -4.14
C ALA A 192 -4.29 16.09 -4.97
N ALA A 193 -3.67 15.53 -6.01
CA ALA A 193 -2.84 16.30 -6.94
C ALA A 193 -3.68 17.31 -7.73
N GLU A 194 -4.86 16.91 -8.21
CA GLU A 194 -5.76 17.77 -8.97
C GLU A 194 -6.34 18.90 -8.10
N GLU A 195 -6.80 18.61 -6.89
CA GLU A 195 -7.29 19.62 -5.95
C GLU A 195 -6.22 20.68 -5.63
N ARG A 196 -4.96 20.25 -5.47
CA ARG A 196 -3.82 21.18 -5.29
C ARG A 196 -3.58 22.01 -6.54
N ARG A 197 -3.65 21.41 -7.73
CA ARG A 197 -3.47 22.12 -9.01
C ARG A 197 -4.53 23.21 -9.17
N ILE A 198 -5.81 22.86 -9.02
CA ILE A 198 -6.94 23.79 -9.12
C ILE A 198 -6.78 24.94 -8.11
N SER A 199 -6.50 24.62 -6.85
CA SER A 199 -6.32 25.63 -5.81
C SER A 199 -5.17 26.57 -6.12
N GLY A 200 -4.06 26.04 -6.64
CA GLY A 200 -2.90 26.82 -7.07
C GLY A 200 -3.21 27.78 -8.21
N GLU A 201 -3.91 27.31 -9.25
CA GLU A 201 -4.31 28.11 -10.41
C GLU A 201 -5.29 29.23 -10.05
N LEU A 202 -6.31 28.91 -9.24
CA LEU A 202 -7.26 29.90 -8.75
C LEU A 202 -6.55 30.96 -7.91
N ARG A 203 -5.63 30.55 -7.04
CA ARG A 203 -4.86 31.50 -6.22
C ARG A 203 -3.94 32.39 -7.05
N ALA A 204 -3.32 31.86 -8.10
CA ALA A 204 -2.42 32.62 -8.98
C ALA A 204 -3.15 33.71 -9.78
N THR A 205 -4.44 33.54 -10.04
CA THR A 205 -5.27 34.49 -10.79
C THR A 205 -6.09 35.42 -9.91
N ALA A 206 -6.21 35.11 -8.60
CA ALA A 206 -6.97 35.90 -7.66
C ALA A 206 -6.20 37.14 -7.17
N THR A 207 -6.89 38.27 -7.06
CA THR A 207 -6.41 39.41 -6.27
C THR A 207 -6.67 39.14 -4.79
N VAL A 208 -5.61 38.88 -4.03
CA VAL A 208 -5.69 38.54 -2.61
C VAL A 208 -5.03 39.63 -1.78
N GLU A 209 -5.83 40.33 -0.97
CA GLU A 209 -5.35 41.19 0.10
C GLU A 209 -5.61 40.50 1.44
N LYS A 210 -4.54 40.13 2.14
CA LYS A 210 -4.63 39.52 3.47
C LYS A 210 -4.48 40.61 4.53
N LEU A 211 -5.57 40.90 5.25
CA LEU A 211 -5.62 41.97 6.26
C LEU A 211 -4.99 41.60 7.62
N VAL A 212 -4.46 40.38 7.73
CA VAL A 212 -3.80 39.87 8.95
C VAL A 212 -2.39 39.40 8.61
N PRO A 213 -1.40 39.59 9.51
CA PRO A 213 -0.03 39.16 9.25
C PRO A 213 0.06 37.64 9.10
N ASP A 214 1.10 37.17 8.40
CA ASP A 214 1.51 35.78 8.46
C ASP A 214 2.13 35.51 9.84
N VAL A 215 1.54 34.57 10.57
CA VAL A 215 2.04 34.13 11.88
C VAL A 215 2.36 32.66 11.75
N THR A 216 3.60 32.27 12.06
CA THR A 216 3.99 30.86 12.17
C THR A 216 3.21 30.26 13.34
N PRO A 217 2.49 29.13 13.15
CA PRO A 217 1.89 28.42 14.28
C PRO A 217 2.97 28.10 15.33
N PRO A 218 2.66 28.18 16.64
CA PRO A 218 3.59 27.73 17.66
C PRO A 218 3.98 26.28 17.36
N GLN A 219 5.28 25.95 17.48
CA GLN A 219 5.69 24.55 17.48
C GLN A 219 4.99 23.89 18.67
N GLU A 220 4.24 22.82 18.40
CA GLU A 220 3.79 21.94 19.46
C GLU A 220 5.06 21.42 20.13
N ASP A 221 5.22 21.78 21.41
CA ASP A 221 6.19 21.14 22.27
C ASP A 221 5.63 19.74 22.53
N ASP A 222 6.04 18.77 21.71
CA ASP A 222 5.53 17.39 21.73
C ASP A 222 5.79 16.66 23.06
N GLY A 223 6.33 17.34 24.09
CA GLY A 223 6.50 16.82 25.44
C GLY A 223 7.39 15.59 25.51
N HIS A 224 8.10 15.28 24.44
CA HIS A 224 9.12 14.24 24.37
C HIS A 224 10.48 14.89 24.64
N ASP A 225 10.73 15.18 25.91
CA ASP A 225 12.10 15.22 26.41
C ASP A 225 12.73 13.84 26.13
N HIS A 226 13.80 13.86 25.34
CA HIS A 226 14.66 12.72 25.03
C HIS A 226 15.48 12.25 26.24
#